data_AF-A0A2V2W6X1-F1
#
_entry.id   AF-A0A2V2W6X1-F1
#
_cell.length_a   1.000
_cell.length_b   1.000
_cell.length_c   1.000
_cell.angle_alpha   90.00
_cell.angle_beta   90.00
_cell.angle_gamma   90.00
#
_symmetry.space_group_name_H-M   'P 1'
#
loop_
_entity.id
_entity.type
_entity.pdbx_description
1 polymer ?
#
loop_
_entity_poly.entity_id
_entity_poly.type
_entity_poly.pdbx_seq_one_letter_code
_entity_poly.pdbx_strand_id
1 'polypeptide(L)'
;MPRGGRHAGGADTAPDGTQGRPEILQIITSAIAGVTTVAHRLWAAPPLVRIDVWIDNMRIAGSTSDVTLWEAQVLRNAGGHHATMGEDRESGAAKYTFLEVQLDHTHRAVFLSDEFVRSVCAMSALNSSTIAEMKVTASRFLCAAAISGTRLCVYYLFKFGATAIVRT
;
A
#
# COMPACT_ATOMS: atom_id res chain seq x y z
N MET A 1 -13.78 -24.61 47.03
CA MET A 1 -13.67 -25.06 45.61
C MET A 1 -14.90 -25.89 45.32
N PRO A 2 -15.63 -25.72 44.19
CA PRO A 2 -15.19 -25.52 42.79
C PRO A 2 -15.24 -24.03 42.35
N ARG A 3 -14.42 -23.45 41.45
CA ARG A 3 -13.96 -23.70 40.05
C ARG A 3 -14.95 -23.26 38.94
N GLY A 4 -14.54 -22.24 38.17
CA GLY A 4 -15.04 -21.86 36.83
C GLY A 4 -15.64 -20.45 36.78
N GLY A 5 -15.26 -19.50 35.91
CA GLY A 5 -14.33 -19.48 34.80
C GLY A 5 -14.05 -18.01 34.38
N ARG A 6 -12.90 -17.78 33.76
CA ARG A 6 -12.48 -16.48 33.21
C ARG A 6 -13.01 -16.36 31.78
N HIS A 7 -13.57 -15.22 31.42
CA HIS A 7 -13.60 -14.70 30.04
C HIS A 7 -12.71 -13.46 30.07
N ALA A 8 -11.44 -13.46 29.64
CA ALA A 8 -10.90 -13.76 28.32
C ALA A 8 -11.49 -12.86 27.22
N GLY A 9 -10.82 -11.72 27.03
CA GLY A 9 -10.48 -11.12 25.73
C GLY A 9 -11.60 -10.89 24.73
N GLY A 10 -12.13 -9.67 24.71
CA GLY A 10 -12.58 -9.05 23.47
C GLY A 10 -11.45 -8.16 22.98
N ALA A 11 -10.75 -8.59 21.93
CA ALA A 11 -9.87 -7.72 21.18
C ALA A 11 -10.72 -6.58 20.61
N ASP A 12 -10.33 -5.33 20.89
CA ASP A 12 -10.86 -4.16 20.19
C ASP A 12 -10.37 -4.22 18.73
N THR A 13 -10.99 -5.07 17.92
CA THR A 13 -10.94 -4.90 16.47
C THR A 13 -11.70 -3.62 16.17
N ALA A 14 -10.95 -2.56 15.89
CA ALA A 14 -11.50 -1.31 15.34
C ALA A 14 -12.46 -1.67 14.19
N PRO A 15 -13.67 -1.09 14.12
CA PRO A 15 -14.63 -1.44 13.08
C PRO A 15 -14.05 -1.07 11.71
N ASP A 16 -14.05 -2.02 10.79
CA ASP A 16 -13.84 -1.74 9.36
C ASP A 16 -14.94 -0.80 8.88
N GLY A 17 -14.56 0.44 8.56
CA GLY A 17 -15.47 1.44 8.01
C GLY A 17 -15.58 2.77 8.74
N THR A 18 -14.80 3.02 9.79
CA THR A 18 -14.81 4.36 10.45
C THR A 18 -14.00 5.37 9.63
N GLN A 19 -14.64 6.47 9.21
CA GLN A 19 -13.98 7.60 8.56
C GLN A 19 -12.80 8.11 9.41
N GLY A 20 -11.61 8.24 8.81
CA GLY A 20 -10.38 8.61 9.52
C GLY A 20 -9.46 7.44 9.90
N ARG A 21 -9.92 6.18 9.75
CA ARG A 21 -9.10 5.00 10.06
C ARG A 21 -7.85 4.88 9.18
N PRO A 22 -7.91 5.09 7.84
CA PRO A 22 -6.72 5.04 7.00
C PRO A 22 -5.64 6.06 7.41
N GLU A 23 -6.04 7.27 7.80
CA GLU A 23 -5.15 8.35 8.21
C GLU A 23 -4.51 8.06 9.57
N ILE A 24 -5.28 7.51 10.52
CA ILE A 24 -4.76 7.08 11.83
C ILE A 24 -3.74 5.95 11.63
N LEU A 25 -4.08 4.95 10.81
CA LEU A 25 -3.17 3.86 10.48
C LEU A 25 -1.90 4.38 9.82
N GLN A 26 -2.02 5.30 8.86
CA GLN A 26 -0.87 5.94 8.22
C GLN A 26 0.07 6.58 9.24
N ILE A 27 -0.46 7.32 10.22
CA ILE A 27 0.36 7.99 11.26
C ILE A 27 1.05 6.94 12.14
N ILE A 28 0.32 5.94 12.61
CA ILE A 28 0.86 4.89 13.49
C ILE A 28 1.95 4.09 12.76
N THR A 29 1.68 3.61 11.55
CA THR A 29 2.64 2.85 10.75
C THR A 29 3.87 3.71 10.41
N SER A 30 3.67 5.01 10.11
CA SER A 30 4.77 5.94 9.87
C SER A 30 5.65 6.14 11.11
N ALA A 31 5.05 6.22 12.30
CA ALA A 31 5.78 6.32 13.56
C ALA A 31 6.58 5.03 13.85
N ILE A 32 5.96 3.86 13.66
CA ILE A 32 6.62 2.55 13.83
C ILE A 32 7.80 2.40 12.86
N ALA A 33 7.58 2.76 11.59
CA ALA A 33 8.61 2.69 10.55
C ALA A 33 9.74 3.72 10.77
N GLY A 34 9.50 4.78 11.54
CA GLY A 34 10.49 5.84 11.79
C GLY A 34 10.56 6.89 10.68
N VAL A 35 9.44 7.18 10.02
CA VAL A 35 9.37 8.20 8.96
C VAL A 35 9.73 9.57 9.54
N THR A 36 10.70 10.27 8.95
CA THR A 36 11.30 11.49 9.49
C THR A 36 10.35 12.66 9.70
N THR A 37 9.21 12.69 8.99
CA THR A 37 8.17 13.72 9.13
C THR A 37 7.23 13.47 10.31
N VAL A 38 7.19 12.23 10.83
CA VAL A 38 6.26 11.79 11.88
C VAL A 38 7.02 11.41 13.15
N ALA A 39 8.07 10.60 13.01
CA ALA A 39 8.88 10.12 14.11
C ALA A 39 9.78 11.22 14.68
N HIS A 40 9.97 11.20 15.99
CA HIS A 40 10.93 12.06 16.66
C HIS A 40 12.34 11.81 16.11
N ARG A 41 13.15 12.87 15.94
CA ARG A 41 14.46 12.82 15.25
C ARG A 41 15.39 11.69 15.73
N LEU A 42 15.42 11.42 17.03
CA LEU A 42 16.26 10.36 17.62
C LEU A 42 15.80 8.92 17.28
N TRP A 43 14.58 8.76 16.79
CA TRP A 43 13.93 7.50 16.44
C TRP A 43 13.64 7.41 14.94
N ALA A 44 14.00 8.45 14.19
CA ALA A 44 13.77 8.52 12.77
C ALA A 44 14.84 7.73 12.00
N ALA A 45 14.43 7.21 10.85
CA ALA A 45 15.30 6.47 9.97
C ALA A 45 16.51 7.30 9.52
N PRO A 46 17.71 6.68 9.44
CA PRO A 46 18.86 7.37 8.89
C PRO A 46 18.61 7.68 7.41
N PRO A 47 19.21 8.75 6.84
CA PRO A 47 18.96 9.17 5.45
C PRO A 47 19.29 8.12 4.38
N LEU A 48 20.09 7.11 4.72
CA LEU A 48 20.47 6.00 3.84
C LEU A 48 19.36 4.95 3.68
N VAL A 49 18.39 4.92 4.61
CA VAL A 49 17.25 4.02 4.58
C VAL A 49 16.06 4.77 4.01
N ARG A 50 15.52 4.26 2.89
CA ARG A 50 14.27 4.75 2.31
C ARG A 50 13.10 4.00 2.91
N ILE A 51 12.08 4.75 3.29
CA ILE A 51 10.88 4.22 3.91
C ILE A 51 9.67 4.75 3.15
N ASP A 52 8.89 3.83 2.61
CA ASP A 52 7.59 4.12 2.02
C ASP A 52 6.52 3.50 2.92
N VAL A 53 5.49 4.28 3.29
CA VAL A 53 4.37 3.80 4.14
C VAL A 53 3.06 4.13 3.45
N TRP A 54 2.16 3.15 3.41
CA TRP A 54 0.80 3.31 2.93
C TRP A 54 -0.18 2.59 3.86
N ILE A 55 -0.95 3.36 4.63
CA ILE A 55 -1.90 2.90 5.63
C ILE A 55 -1.19 1.98 6.65
N ASP A 56 -1.31 0.66 6.50
CA ASP A 56 -0.74 -0.39 7.33
C ASP A 56 0.45 -1.10 6.67
N ASN A 57 0.71 -0.81 5.40
CA ASN A 57 1.81 -1.38 4.63
C ASN A 57 3.05 -0.48 4.74
N MET A 58 4.22 -1.09 4.90
CA MET A 58 5.50 -0.36 4.87
C MET A 58 6.54 -1.10 4.05
N ARG A 59 7.45 -0.33 3.45
CA ARG A 59 8.57 -0.82 2.67
C ARG A 59 9.84 -0.10 3.12
N ILE A 60 10.88 -0.89 3.36
CA ILE A 60 12.21 -0.40 3.76
C ILE A 60 13.19 -0.79 2.66
N ALA A 61 13.89 0.18 2.08
CA ALA A 61 14.83 -0.03 0.99
C ALA A 61 16.16 0.68 1.25
N GLY A 62 17.27 0.06 0.86
CA GLY A 62 18.62 0.56 1.12
C GLY A 62 19.66 -0.53 0.88
N SER A 63 20.85 -0.35 1.46
CA SER A 63 21.84 -1.43 1.49
C SER A 63 21.35 -2.58 2.37
N THR A 64 21.81 -3.81 2.12
CA THR A 64 21.42 -4.98 2.92
C THR A 64 21.70 -4.77 4.41
N SER A 65 22.85 -4.19 4.78
CA SER A 65 23.19 -3.92 6.18
C SER A 65 22.24 -2.89 6.80
N ASP A 66 21.94 -1.81 6.09
CA ASP A 66 21.08 -0.74 6.62
C ASP A 66 19.63 -1.22 6.76
N VAL A 67 19.13 -1.95 5.76
CA VAL A 67 17.78 -2.55 5.80
C VAL A 67 17.66 -3.55 6.94
N THR A 68 18.64 -4.45 7.12
CA THR A 68 18.62 -5.44 8.21
C THR A 68 18.64 -4.77 9.59
N LEU A 69 19.49 -3.76 9.77
CA LEU A 69 19.56 -2.99 11.01
C LEU A 69 18.24 -2.27 11.29
N TRP A 70 17.69 -1.61 10.27
CA TRP A 70 16.48 -0.82 10.43
C TRP A 70 15.24 -1.68 10.62
N GLU A 71 15.13 -2.80 9.91
CA GLU A 71 14.09 -3.80 10.12
C GLU A 71 14.06 -4.28 11.58
N ALA A 72 15.22 -4.57 12.17
CA ALA A 72 15.30 -4.91 13.59
C ALA A 72 14.82 -3.77 14.51
N GLN A 73 15.07 -2.50 14.15
CA GLN A 73 14.54 -1.35 14.88
C GLN A 73 13.02 -1.23 14.75
N VAL A 74 12.48 -1.40 13.55
CA VAL A 74 11.04 -1.35 13.28
C VAL A 74 10.30 -2.45 14.02
N LEU A 75 10.87 -3.65 14.14
CA LEU A 75 10.33 -4.73 14.97
C LEU A 75 10.32 -4.37 16.46
N ARG A 76 11.39 -3.74 16.96
CA ARG A 76 11.42 -3.24 18.35
C ARG A 76 10.37 -2.17 18.59
N ASN A 77 10.20 -1.24 17.65
CA ASN A 77 9.19 -0.19 17.73
C ASN A 77 7.79 -0.83 17.78
N ALA A 78 7.48 -1.75 16.86
CA ALA A 78 6.20 -2.44 16.83
C ALA A 78 5.94 -3.20 18.14
N GLY A 79 6.93 -3.94 18.66
CA GLY A 79 6.82 -4.63 19.94
C GLY A 79 6.55 -3.68 21.12
N GLY A 80 7.22 -2.53 21.16
CA GLY A 80 6.98 -1.50 22.18
C GLY A 80 5.60 -0.84 22.09
N HIS A 81 4.97 -0.87 20.92
CA HIS A 81 3.62 -0.35 20.66
C HIS A 81 2.55 -1.44 20.61
N HIS A 82 2.86 -2.68 20.99
CA HIS A 82 1.97 -3.85 20.89
C HIS A 82 1.35 -4.05 19.50
N ALA A 83 2.08 -3.65 18.45
CA ALA A 83 1.72 -3.88 17.06
C ALA A 83 2.36 -5.17 16.55
N THR A 84 1.59 -5.94 15.79
CA THR A 84 2.06 -7.17 15.13
C THR A 84 2.44 -6.88 13.69
N MET A 85 3.54 -7.49 13.22
CA MET A 85 3.83 -7.50 11.79
C MET A 85 2.97 -8.54 11.08
N GLY A 86 2.60 -8.26 9.83
CA GLY A 86 1.88 -9.21 8.98
C GLY A 86 2.71 -10.47 8.70
N GLU A 87 2.01 -11.57 8.45
CA GLU A 87 2.61 -12.89 8.17
C GLU A 87 3.39 -12.90 6.85
N ASP A 88 2.99 -12.05 5.89
CA ASP A 88 3.60 -11.90 4.56
C ASP A 88 4.83 -10.99 4.55
N ARG A 89 5.52 -10.84 5.69
CA ARG A 89 6.72 -10.00 5.78
C ARG A 89 7.86 -10.60 4.95
N GLU A 90 8.32 -9.85 3.96
CA GLU A 90 9.48 -10.20 3.14
C GLU A 90 10.73 -9.42 3.58
N SER A 91 11.79 -10.14 3.98
CA SER A 91 13.07 -9.57 4.44
C SER A 91 14.20 -9.83 3.45
N GLY A 92 14.98 -8.79 3.10
CA GLY A 92 16.17 -8.95 2.26
C GLY A 92 15.92 -9.42 0.82
N ALA A 93 14.67 -9.37 0.36
CA ALA A 93 14.29 -9.86 -0.96
C ALA A 93 14.73 -8.88 -2.07
N ALA A 94 15.36 -9.42 -3.11
CA ALA A 94 15.64 -8.65 -4.33
C ALA A 94 14.38 -8.46 -5.19
N LYS A 95 13.37 -9.31 -5.00
CA LYS A 95 12.06 -9.21 -5.65
C LYS A 95 10.96 -9.33 -4.60
N TYR A 96 10.01 -8.42 -4.61
CA TYR A 96 8.86 -8.43 -3.71
C TYR A 96 7.68 -7.66 -4.30
N THR A 97 6.50 -7.88 -3.74
CA THR A 97 5.29 -7.11 -4.09
C THR A 97 4.99 -6.09 -3.00
N PHE A 98 4.70 -4.85 -3.40
CA PHE A 98 4.26 -3.78 -2.50
C PHE A 98 3.09 -3.04 -3.15
N LEU A 99 1.94 -3.00 -2.50
CA LEU A 99 0.70 -2.38 -3.02
C LEU A 99 0.33 -2.88 -4.43
N GLU A 100 0.34 -4.19 -4.62
CA GLU A 100 0.06 -4.85 -5.92
C GLU A 100 1.10 -4.53 -7.03
N VAL A 101 2.24 -3.90 -6.69
CA VAL A 101 3.34 -3.61 -7.62
C VAL A 101 4.54 -4.50 -7.29
N GLN A 102 5.04 -5.24 -8.28
CA GLN A 102 6.23 -6.06 -8.13
C GLN A 102 7.48 -5.24 -8.43
N LEU A 103 8.42 -5.24 -7.49
CA LEU A 103 9.69 -4.54 -7.58
C LEU A 103 10.81 -5.55 -7.75
N ASP A 104 11.57 -5.48 -8.84
CA ASP A 104 12.72 -6.34 -9.13
C ASP A 104 14.01 -5.52 -9.10
N HIS A 105 14.71 -5.59 -7.97
CA HIS A 105 15.97 -4.88 -7.75
C HIS A 105 17.15 -5.53 -8.46
N THR A 106 17.06 -6.81 -8.84
CA THR A 106 18.08 -7.49 -9.65
C THR A 106 18.15 -6.87 -11.04
N HIS A 107 16.99 -6.61 -11.64
CA HIS A 107 16.90 -6.04 -12.99
C HIS A 107 16.62 -4.53 -13.01
N ARG A 108 16.43 -3.92 -11.83
CA ARG A 108 16.00 -2.52 -11.66
C ARG A 108 14.70 -2.22 -12.42
N ALA A 109 13.75 -3.13 -12.33
CA ALA A 109 12.49 -3.08 -13.05
C ALA A 109 11.29 -3.06 -12.09
N VAL A 110 10.17 -2.57 -12.61
CA VAL A 110 8.88 -2.48 -11.90
C VAL A 110 7.82 -3.13 -12.78
N PHE A 111 7.01 -4.02 -12.21
CA PHE A 111 5.97 -4.77 -12.91
C PHE A 111 4.66 -4.71 -12.15
N LEU A 112 3.56 -5.02 -12.84
CA LEU A 112 2.27 -5.28 -12.21
C LEU A 112 2.28 -6.69 -11.62
N SER A 113 1.78 -6.86 -10.40
CA SER A 113 1.68 -8.18 -9.79
C SER A 113 0.53 -9.00 -10.41
N ASP A 114 0.58 -10.31 -10.23
CA ASP A 114 -0.53 -11.20 -10.62
C ASP A 114 -1.83 -10.84 -9.89
N GLU A 115 -1.73 -10.33 -8.66
CA GLU A 115 -2.87 -9.85 -7.89
C GLU A 115 -3.49 -8.61 -8.52
N PHE A 116 -2.67 -7.65 -8.98
CA PHE A 116 -3.16 -6.49 -9.74
C PHE A 116 -3.90 -6.96 -11.01
N VAL A 117 -3.30 -7.88 -11.76
CA VAL A 117 -3.91 -8.42 -12.99
C VAL A 117 -5.25 -9.08 -12.67
N ARG A 118 -5.32 -9.89 -11.61
CA ARG A 118 -6.57 -10.51 -11.15
C ARG A 118 -7.61 -9.48 -10.75
N SER A 119 -7.20 -8.43 -10.05
CA SER A 119 -8.04 -7.31 -9.61
C SER A 119 -8.66 -6.54 -10.78
N VAL A 120 -7.90 -6.35 -11.87
CA VAL A 120 -8.41 -5.77 -13.13
C VAL A 120 -9.32 -6.75 -13.88
N CYS A 121 -8.95 -8.02 -13.97
CA CYS A 121 -9.76 -9.04 -14.65
C CYS A 121 -11.12 -9.30 -13.97
N ALA A 122 -11.22 -9.07 -12.66
CA ALA A 122 -12.46 -9.21 -11.89
C ALA A 122 -13.43 -8.03 -12.09
N MET A 123 -13.03 -6.95 -12.77
CA MET A 123 -13.89 -5.80 -13.00
C MET A 123 -15.04 -6.13 -13.95
N SER A 124 -16.20 -5.53 -13.66
CA SER A 124 -17.35 -5.61 -14.55
C SER A 124 -17.07 -4.93 -15.89
N ALA A 125 -17.78 -5.40 -16.93
CA ALA A 125 -17.72 -4.78 -18.23
C ALA A 125 -18.13 -3.30 -18.13
N LEU A 126 -17.49 -2.45 -18.95
CA LEU A 126 -17.72 -0.99 -18.90
C LEU A 126 -19.19 -0.61 -19.17
N ASN A 127 -19.89 -1.38 -20.00
CA ASN A 127 -21.30 -1.18 -20.33
C ASN A 127 -22.27 -1.60 -19.22
N SER A 128 -21.79 -2.30 -18.19
CA SER A 128 -22.59 -2.74 -17.04
C SER A 128 -22.08 -2.19 -15.70
N SER A 129 -21.06 -1.32 -15.72
CA SER A 129 -20.45 -0.74 -14.51
C SER A 129 -21.17 0.52 -14.05
N THR A 130 -21.25 0.69 -12.74
CA THR A 130 -21.64 1.94 -12.09
C THR A 130 -20.55 3.00 -12.23
N ILE A 131 -20.89 4.28 -12.03
CA ILE A 131 -19.90 5.38 -12.04
C ILE A 131 -18.80 5.17 -10.99
N ALA A 132 -19.14 4.59 -9.83
CA ALA A 132 -18.17 4.30 -8.78
C ALA A 132 -17.16 3.25 -9.23
N GLU A 133 -17.62 2.15 -9.83
CA GLU A 133 -16.75 1.11 -10.39
C GLU A 133 -15.89 1.66 -11.52
N MET A 134 -16.45 2.47 -12.42
CA MET A 134 -15.68 3.13 -13.48
C MET A 134 -14.54 4.01 -12.95
N LYS A 135 -14.76 4.72 -11.83
CA LYS A 135 -13.70 5.51 -11.18
C LYS A 135 -12.58 4.62 -10.65
N VAL A 136 -12.92 3.50 -10.01
CA VAL A 136 -11.93 2.51 -9.53
C VAL A 136 -11.15 1.93 -10.71
N THR A 137 -11.86 1.53 -11.77
CA THR A 137 -11.28 1.00 -13.01
C THR A 137 -10.31 2.00 -13.64
N ALA A 138 -10.72 3.26 -13.81
CA ALA A 138 -9.86 4.31 -14.35
C ALA A 138 -8.62 4.54 -13.47
N SER A 139 -8.76 4.50 -12.15
CA SER A 139 -7.65 4.62 -11.21
C SER A 139 -6.64 3.47 -11.35
N ARG A 140 -7.10 2.22 -11.47
CA ARG A 140 -6.21 1.07 -11.66
C ARG A 140 -5.49 1.16 -13.00
N PHE A 141 -6.19 1.50 -14.08
CA PHE A 141 -5.54 1.73 -15.38
C PHE A 141 -4.51 2.86 -15.31
N LEU A 142 -4.75 3.92 -14.55
CA LEU A 142 -3.78 4.99 -14.32
C LEU A 142 -2.50 4.50 -13.65
N CYS A 143 -2.63 3.67 -12.63
CA CYS A 143 -1.49 3.01 -11.99
C CYS A 143 -0.73 2.11 -12.99
N ALA A 144 -1.45 1.25 -13.72
CA ALA A 144 -0.87 0.37 -14.73
C ALA A 144 -0.10 1.11 -15.81
N ALA A 145 -0.64 2.24 -16.27
CA ALA A 145 -0.01 3.04 -17.30
C ALA A 145 1.28 3.70 -16.81
N ALA A 146 1.27 4.22 -15.57
CA ALA A 146 2.46 4.81 -14.96
C ALA A 146 3.60 3.79 -14.84
N ILE A 147 3.29 2.56 -14.40
CA ILE A 147 4.27 1.47 -14.27
C ILE A 147 4.78 1.01 -15.64
N SER A 148 3.88 0.90 -16.62
CA SER A 148 4.23 0.46 -17.97
C SER A 148 4.90 1.55 -18.83
N GLY A 149 5.06 2.77 -18.30
CA GLY A 149 5.58 3.91 -19.06
C GLY A 149 4.67 4.37 -20.20
N THR A 150 3.37 4.04 -20.15
CA THR A 150 2.41 4.39 -21.20
C THR A 150 1.64 5.67 -20.83
N ARG A 151 1.42 6.55 -21.81
CA ARG A 151 0.58 7.75 -21.62
C ARG A 151 -0.89 7.40 -21.89
N LEU A 152 -1.71 7.36 -20.84
CA LEU A 152 -3.17 7.15 -20.96
C LEU A 152 -3.91 8.22 -21.77
N CYS A 153 -3.35 9.43 -21.85
CA CYS A 153 -3.95 10.56 -22.58
C CYS A 153 -4.14 10.31 -24.09
N VAL A 154 -3.56 9.24 -24.66
CA VAL A 154 -3.79 8.90 -26.08
C VAL A 154 -5.03 8.02 -26.28
N TYR A 155 -5.53 7.32 -25.26
CA TYR A 155 -6.59 6.30 -25.45
C TYR A 155 -7.98 6.67 -24.92
N TYR A 156 -8.12 7.59 -23.94
CA TYR A 156 -9.43 7.89 -23.33
C TYR A 156 -10.08 9.21 -23.74
N LEU A 157 -9.35 10.15 -24.36
CA LEU A 157 -9.91 11.46 -24.73
C LEU A 157 -10.45 11.55 -26.17
N PHE A 158 -10.23 10.53 -27.03
CA PHE A 158 -10.63 10.62 -28.45
C PHE A 158 -11.94 9.88 -28.81
N LYS A 159 -12.61 9.21 -27.86
CA LYS A 159 -13.90 8.54 -28.13
C LYS A 159 -15.14 9.24 -27.54
N PHE A 160 -14.98 10.44 -26.99
CA PHE A 160 -16.11 11.27 -26.51
C PHE A 160 -16.03 12.73 -26.98
N GLY A 161 -15.52 12.96 -28.19
CA GLY A 161 -15.30 14.31 -28.73
C GLY A 161 -15.51 14.47 -30.23
N ALA A 162 -16.38 13.66 -30.85
CA ALA A 162 -16.70 13.81 -32.27
C ALA A 162 -18.13 13.40 -32.62
N THR A 163 -19.13 13.84 -31.85
CA THR A 163 -20.48 14.01 -32.39
C THR A 163 -21.11 15.27 -31.79
N ALA A 164 -20.88 16.39 -32.48
CA ALA A 164 -21.69 17.60 -32.55
C ALA A 164 -22.20 18.23 -31.24
N ILE A 165 -21.40 19.17 -30.70
CA ILE A 165 -21.97 20.45 -30.23
C ILE A 165 -21.39 21.53 -31.15
N VAL A 166 -22.12 21.86 -32.21
CA VAL A 166 -22.06 23.19 -32.81
C VAL A 166 -23.33 23.89 -32.37
N ARG A 167 -23.19 24.81 -31.42
CA ARG A 167 -24.17 25.85 -31.13
C ARG A 167 -23.78 27.07 -31.95
N THR A 168 -24.62 27.43 -32.92
CA THR A 168 -25.30 28.73 -33.04
C THR A 168 -26.53 28.50 -33.90
#